data_AF-A0A943S7C8-F1
#
_entry.id   AF-A0A943S7C8-F1
#
_cell.length_a   1.000
_cell.length_b   1.000
_cell.length_c   1.000
_cell.angle_alpha   90.00
_cell.angle_beta   90.00
_cell.angle_gamma   90.00
#
_symmetry.space_group_name_H-M   'P 1'
#
loop_
_entity.id
_entity.type
_entity.pdbx_description
1 polymer ?
#
loop_
_entity_poly.entity_id
_entity_poly.type
_entity_poly.pdbx_seq_one_letter_code
_entity_poly.pdbx_strand_id
1 'polypeptide(L)'
;PVYENGQITGVTISPENTSVPKGGQRQFTATVTGCGDFDDSVTWEIYGGKSSEYTTISQDGVLTVGIDETATIRVEARSKGDTNILKEIPVTIINHTHTTTFVPEKPKTCTTDGNIEHYKCNVCGDLFEDAGAVKSLTEEKVKIPAGHDYTQMVGLVSPTCSSIGMKAHFRCHNCDKYFELGSYAEVSAESLEIAIDPNAHNTTHNDGSEANCSVTGIYPHEHCSLCNKNFYSDGVTEMTDIVKPKNNNHDWNAWVSNGDGTHTRTCKRDSGHKENGTCSGGKATCTIKAVCEVCKTTYGDTAPHTYGELIPEVPATTEDFDVKEHKDCKVCGKHFDKDGNEITELKIAKIGTHNVVINGESNFYKEGESVTVTAEDKEGKEFVGWQDASGNIVSTQKEYTFEVKDEMVLTAVYQDKAPGGGTIDGEIAPAPDKNGLSGGQIAGIVIGSIAGVGIVGFAIFWFVVKKKTFAELFSAIKALFNKKQ
;
A
#
# COMPACT_ATOMS: atom_id res chain seq x y z
N PRO A 1 -17.51 -77.28 -22.41
CA PRO A 1 -18.91 -77.71 -22.63
C PRO A 1 -19.84 -76.90 -21.73
N VAL A 2 -20.73 -76.10 -22.33
CA VAL A 2 -21.87 -75.54 -21.60
C VAL A 2 -22.93 -76.63 -21.61
N TYR A 3 -23.28 -77.15 -20.44
CA TYR A 3 -24.34 -78.14 -20.30
C TYR A 3 -25.66 -77.37 -20.26
N GLU A 4 -26.42 -77.37 -21.37
CA GLU A 4 -27.71 -76.67 -21.46
C GLU A 4 -28.81 -77.32 -20.60
N ASN A 5 -28.58 -78.54 -20.12
CA ASN A 5 -29.35 -79.19 -19.06
C ASN A 5 -28.38 -79.48 -17.91
N GLY A 6 -28.76 -79.24 -16.65
CA GLY A 6 -27.91 -79.53 -15.50
C GLY A 6 -27.54 -81.02 -15.41
N GLN A 7 -26.32 -81.29 -14.92
CA GLN A 7 -25.78 -82.64 -14.79
C GLN A 7 -25.79 -83.05 -13.32
N ILE A 8 -26.54 -84.11 -13.01
CA ILE A 8 -26.46 -84.80 -11.73
C ILE A 8 -25.22 -85.71 -11.73
N THR A 9 -24.50 -85.73 -10.62
CA THR A 9 -23.22 -86.45 -10.45
C THR A 9 -23.24 -87.46 -9.29
N GLY A 10 -24.23 -87.38 -8.39
CA GLY A 10 -24.34 -88.31 -7.27
C GLY A 10 -25.59 -88.13 -6.41
N VAL A 11 -25.86 -89.13 -5.59
CA VAL A 11 -26.82 -89.09 -4.48
C VAL A 11 -26.09 -89.56 -3.22
N THR A 12 -26.27 -88.83 -2.12
CA THR A 12 -25.81 -89.21 -0.78
C THR A 12 -27.02 -89.36 0.14
N ILE A 13 -26.90 -90.15 1.21
CA ILE A 13 -27.96 -90.35 2.21
C ILE A 13 -27.38 -90.05 3.60
N SER A 14 -28.07 -89.21 4.37
CA SER A 14 -27.88 -88.96 5.81
C SER A 14 -29.07 -89.57 6.58
N PRO A 15 -28.93 -89.93 7.88
CA PRO A 15 -27.71 -89.98 8.69
C PRO A 15 -26.74 -91.10 8.27
N GLU A 16 -25.45 -90.93 8.58
CA GLU A 16 -24.44 -91.99 8.43
C GLU A 16 -24.76 -93.24 9.28
N ASN A 17 -25.39 -93.07 10.44
CA ASN A 17 -25.85 -94.19 11.25
C ASN A 17 -27.21 -94.68 10.70
N THR A 18 -27.24 -95.91 10.22
CA THR A 18 -28.41 -96.52 9.59
C THR A 18 -29.17 -97.51 10.51
N SER A 19 -28.87 -97.53 11.82
CA SER A 19 -29.36 -98.56 12.75
C SER A 19 -30.69 -98.20 13.40
N VAL A 20 -31.81 -98.83 13.00
CA VAL A 20 -33.17 -98.46 13.43
C VAL A 20 -33.77 -99.50 14.38
N PRO A 21 -34.35 -99.11 15.54
CA PRO A 21 -34.94 -100.06 16.47
C PRO A 21 -36.26 -100.67 15.96
N LYS A 22 -36.53 -101.91 16.34
CA LYS A 22 -37.82 -102.60 16.13
C LYS A 22 -38.99 -101.78 16.70
N GLY A 23 -40.01 -101.55 15.88
CA GLY A 23 -41.16 -100.69 16.21
C GLY A 23 -40.86 -99.18 16.18
N GLY A 24 -39.63 -98.79 15.85
CA GLY A 24 -39.20 -97.39 15.77
C GLY A 24 -39.22 -96.83 14.36
N GLN A 25 -38.82 -95.56 14.26
CA GLN A 25 -38.74 -94.80 13.01
C GLN A 25 -37.40 -94.08 12.89
N ARG A 26 -36.94 -93.84 11.66
CA ARG A 26 -35.80 -92.97 11.34
C ARG A 26 -36.06 -92.17 10.08
N GLN A 27 -35.79 -90.88 10.15
CA GLN A 27 -35.70 -90.00 8.99
C GLN A 27 -34.38 -90.28 8.26
N PHE A 28 -34.47 -90.61 6.97
CA PHE A 28 -33.36 -90.50 6.04
C PHE A 28 -33.57 -89.29 5.14
N THR A 29 -32.49 -88.63 4.75
CA THR A 29 -32.50 -87.48 3.84
C THR A 29 -31.50 -87.74 2.73
N ALA A 30 -31.90 -87.48 1.49
CA ALA A 30 -31.04 -87.62 0.34
C ALA A 30 -30.57 -86.24 -0.12
N THR A 31 -29.29 -86.13 -0.50
CA THR A 31 -28.75 -84.93 -1.16
C THR A 31 -28.27 -85.32 -2.54
N VAL A 32 -28.93 -84.76 -3.55
CA VAL A 32 -28.56 -84.88 -4.97
C VAL A 32 -27.49 -83.84 -5.27
N THR A 33 -26.34 -84.28 -5.78
CA THR A 33 -25.22 -83.39 -6.11
C THR A 33 -25.08 -83.29 -7.62
N GLY A 34 -24.83 -82.09 -8.15
CA GLY A 34 -24.74 -81.83 -9.58
C GLY A 34 -24.20 -80.44 -9.90
N CYS A 35 -24.23 -80.06 -11.17
CA CYS A 35 -23.91 -78.71 -11.65
C CYS A 35 -24.92 -78.23 -12.70
N GLY A 36 -25.16 -76.91 -12.76
CA GLY A 36 -26.26 -76.34 -13.54
C GLY A 36 -27.61 -76.47 -12.81
N ASP A 37 -28.71 -76.33 -13.57
CA ASP A 37 -30.08 -76.40 -13.08
C ASP A 37 -30.67 -77.80 -13.30
N PHE A 38 -31.15 -78.45 -12.24
CA PHE A 38 -31.62 -79.85 -12.25
C PHE A 38 -32.64 -80.15 -11.14
N ASP A 39 -33.49 -81.17 -11.34
CA ASP A 39 -34.40 -81.71 -10.31
C ASP A 39 -33.58 -82.45 -9.22
N ASP A 40 -33.56 -81.89 -8.02
CA ASP A 40 -32.86 -82.42 -6.84
C ASP A 40 -33.73 -83.36 -5.99
N SER A 41 -34.96 -83.67 -6.43
CA SER A 41 -35.86 -84.55 -5.72
C SER A 41 -35.55 -86.03 -5.97
N VAL A 42 -35.94 -86.87 -4.99
CA VAL A 42 -35.74 -88.32 -5.04
C VAL A 42 -37.06 -89.10 -4.91
N THR A 43 -37.00 -90.40 -5.22
CA THR A 43 -37.95 -91.42 -4.77
C THR A 43 -37.27 -92.35 -3.76
N TRP A 44 -38.01 -92.78 -2.74
CA TRP A 44 -37.53 -93.70 -1.70
C TRP A 44 -38.18 -95.08 -1.80
N GLU A 45 -37.39 -96.13 -1.72
CA GLU A 45 -37.88 -97.53 -1.70
C GLU A 45 -37.11 -98.40 -0.69
N ILE A 46 -37.74 -99.50 -0.26
CA ILE A 46 -37.09 -100.54 0.55
C ILE A 46 -36.65 -101.68 -0.36
N TYR A 47 -35.37 -102.00 -0.32
CA TYR A 47 -34.75 -103.06 -1.10
C TYR A 47 -34.27 -104.22 -0.20
N GLY A 48 -34.08 -105.42 -0.76
CA GLY A 48 -33.56 -106.59 -0.04
C GLY A 48 -34.58 -107.50 0.66
N GLY A 49 -35.87 -107.16 0.62
CA GLY A 49 -36.97 -107.96 1.17
C GLY A 49 -37.31 -107.59 2.62
N LYS A 50 -38.60 -107.30 2.86
CA LYS A 50 -39.17 -107.10 4.20
C LYS A 50 -39.77 -108.42 4.72
N SER A 51 -39.64 -108.72 6.01
CA SER A 51 -40.37 -109.83 6.65
C SER A 51 -41.64 -109.37 7.37
N SER A 52 -41.82 -108.06 7.56
CA SER A 52 -42.99 -107.46 8.20
C SER A 52 -43.72 -106.53 7.23
N GLU A 53 -45.05 -106.63 7.19
CA GLU A 53 -45.89 -105.70 6.41
C GLU A 53 -45.91 -104.28 7.00
N TYR A 54 -45.54 -104.11 8.27
CA TYR A 54 -45.46 -102.81 8.95
C TYR A 54 -44.14 -102.08 8.70
N THR A 55 -43.15 -102.74 8.08
CA THR A 55 -41.90 -102.11 7.65
C THR A 55 -42.14 -101.34 6.35
N THR A 56 -42.10 -100.00 6.43
CA THR A 56 -42.47 -99.09 5.33
C THR A 56 -41.57 -97.86 5.29
N ILE A 57 -41.39 -97.24 4.12
CA ILE A 57 -40.70 -95.95 3.96
C ILE A 57 -41.62 -94.94 3.28
N SER A 58 -41.70 -93.71 3.80
CA SER A 58 -42.42 -92.62 3.13
C SER A 58 -41.60 -92.02 1.99
N GLN A 59 -42.24 -91.33 1.06
CA GLN A 59 -41.53 -90.55 0.03
C GLN A 59 -40.84 -89.29 0.59
N ASP A 60 -41.09 -88.95 1.86
CA ASP A 60 -40.31 -87.97 2.62
C ASP A 60 -39.05 -88.58 3.26
N GLY A 61 -38.82 -89.89 3.11
CA GLY A 61 -37.64 -90.60 3.63
C GLY A 61 -37.77 -91.16 5.04
N VAL A 62 -38.97 -91.19 5.64
CA VAL A 62 -39.18 -91.76 6.98
C VAL A 62 -39.35 -93.27 6.90
N LEU A 63 -38.33 -94.02 7.33
CA LEU A 63 -38.41 -95.46 7.51
C LEU A 63 -39.09 -95.79 8.84
N THR A 64 -40.10 -96.64 8.82
CA THR A 64 -40.72 -97.30 9.98
C THR A 64 -40.37 -98.78 9.94
N VAL A 65 -39.92 -99.35 11.07
CA VAL A 65 -39.55 -100.78 11.16
C VAL A 65 -40.57 -101.54 11.99
N GLY A 66 -41.16 -102.61 11.44
CA GLY A 66 -42.09 -103.47 12.16
C GLY A 66 -41.46 -104.15 13.38
N ILE A 67 -42.23 -104.36 14.45
CA ILE A 67 -41.73 -105.02 15.68
C ILE A 67 -41.29 -106.48 15.42
N ASP A 68 -41.96 -107.12 14.47
CA ASP A 68 -41.78 -108.48 13.97
C ASP A 68 -40.77 -108.58 12.81
N GLU A 69 -40.18 -107.46 12.37
CA GLU A 69 -39.22 -107.46 11.26
C GLU A 69 -37.93 -108.24 11.59
N THR A 70 -37.47 -109.09 10.68
CA THR A 70 -36.30 -109.96 10.87
C THR A 70 -35.38 -110.03 9.65
N ALA A 71 -35.78 -109.45 8.52
CA ALA A 71 -34.95 -109.40 7.32
C ALA A 71 -33.86 -108.33 7.40
N THR A 72 -32.84 -108.46 6.55
CA THR A 72 -31.84 -107.41 6.35
C THR A 72 -32.34 -106.42 5.31
N ILE A 73 -32.87 -105.29 5.78
CA ILE A 73 -33.42 -104.25 4.92
C ILE A 73 -32.35 -103.30 4.39
N ARG A 74 -32.58 -102.80 3.18
CA ARG A 74 -31.84 -101.70 2.55
C ARG A 74 -32.80 -100.58 2.21
N VAL A 75 -32.32 -99.34 2.27
CA VAL A 75 -33.06 -98.17 1.81
C VAL A 75 -32.37 -97.63 0.56
N GLU A 76 -33.14 -97.40 -0.50
CA GLU A 76 -32.72 -96.76 -1.73
C GLU A 76 -33.27 -95.33 -1.80
N ALA A 77 -32.42 -94.36 -2.13
CA ALA A 77 -32.81 -93.07 -2.67
C ALA A 77 -32.37 -92.97 -4.13
N ARG A 78 -33.31 -92.72 -5.04
CA ARG A 78 -33.07 -92.60 -6.49
C ARG A 78 -33.45 -91.21 -6.97
N SER A 79 -32.57 -90.56 -7.73
CA SER A 79 -32.86 -89.24 -8.30
C SER A 79 -34.01 -89.30 -9.32
N LYS A 80 -34.90 -88.30 -9.31
CA LYS A 80 -35.91 -88.14 -10.36
C LYS A 80 -35.34 -87.49 -11.64
N GLY A 81 -34.34 -86.62 -11.50
CA GLY A 81 -33.67 -85.97 -12.63
C GLY A 81 -32.78 -86.90 -13.46
N ASP A 82 -32.16 -87.92 -12.84
CA ASP A 82 -31.51 -89.04 -13.54
C ASP A 82 -31.69 -90.34 -12.75
N THR A 83 -32.57 -91.21 -13.24
CA THR A 83 -32.95 -92.47 -12.58
C THR A 83 -31.84 -93.52 -12.55
N ASN A 84 -30.73 -93.30 -13.28
CA ASN A 84 -29.52 -94.13 -13.19
C ASN A 84 -28.68 -93.79 -11.95
N ILE A 85 -28.88 -92.62 -11.35
CA ILE A 85 -28.14 -92.15 -10.18
C ILE A 85 -28.97 -92.41 -8.93
N LEU A 86 -28.51 -93.37 -8.13
CA LEU A 86 -29.12 -93.83 -6.90
C LEU A 86 -28.08 -94.04 -5.80
N LYS A 87 -28.55 -94.11 -4.56
CA LYS A 87 -27.78 -94.57 -3.43
C LYS A 87 -28.57 -95.60 -2.64
N GLU A 88 -27.98 -96.77 -2.44
CA GLU A 88 -28.45 -97.75 -1.45
C GLU A 88 -27.61 -97.71 -0.19
N ILE A 89 -28.26 -97.87 0.96
CA ILE A 89 -27.62 -98.09 2.27
C ILE A 89 -28.24 -99.31 2.99
N PRO A 90 -27.44 -100.16 3.64
CA PRO A 90 -27.97 -101.20 4.52
C PRO A 90 -28.46 -100.57 5.82
N VAL A 91 -29.61 -101.01 6.34
CA VAL A 91 -30.17 -100.58 7.61
C VAL A 91 -30.02 -101.70 8.65
N THR A 92 -29.45 -101.36 9.81
CA THR A 92 -29.19 -102.34 10.88
C THR A 92 -30.37 -102.37 11.84
N ILE A 93 -31.23 -103.38 11.75
CA ILE A 93 -32.35 -103.51 12.71
C ILE A 93 -31.81 -103.96 14.06
N ILE A 94 -32.15 -103.20 15.10
CA ILE A 94 -31.68 -103.41 16.47
C ILE A 94 -32.85 -103.56 17.45
N ASN A 95 -32.56 -104.20 18.59
CA ASN A 95 -33.46 -104.28 19.73
C ASN A 95 -32.66 -103.90 20.97
N HIS A 96 -32.71 -102.62 21.35
CA HIS A 96 -31.87 -102.05 22.40
C HIS A 96 -32.68 -101.09 23.29
N THR A 97 -32.19 -100.88 24.50
CA THR A 97 -32.60 -99.76 25.35
C THR A 97 -31.68 -98.58 25.08
N HIS A 98 -32.23 -97.36 25.03
CA HIS A 98 -31.41 -96.17 24.79
C HIS A 98 -30.54 -95.87 26.02
N THR A 99 -29.23 -96.03 25.86
CA THR A 99 -28.22 -95.39 26.71
C THR A 99 -27.67 -94.21 25.93
N THR A 100 -27.74 -93.01 26.50
CA THR A 100 -27.35 -91.76 25.83
C THR A 100 -26.09 -91.14 26.42
N THR A 101 -25.40 -90.33 25.62
CA THR A 101 -24.32 -89.43 26.03
C THR A 101 -24.77 -88.00 25.73
N PHE A 102 -24.52 -87.09 26.67
CA PHE A 102 -24.76 -85.67 26.48
C PHE A 102 -23.77 -85.08 25.47
N VAL A 103 -24.28 -84.30 24.53
CA VAL A 103 -23.50 -83.52 23.57
C VAL A 103 -23.76 -82.04 23.88
N PRO A 104 -22.76 -81.29 24.36
CA PRO A 104 -22.94 -79.89 24.71
C PRO A 104 -23.24 -79.04 23.48
N GLU A 105 -23.87 -77.88 23.69
CA GLU A 105 -24.02 -76.89 22.63
C GLU A 105 -22.66 -76.48 22.06
N LYS A 106 -22.66 -76.16 20.77
CA LYS A 106 -21.53 -75.58 20.07
C LYS A 106 -22.04 -74.39 19.27
N PRO A 107 -21.59 -73.15 19.55
CA PRO A 107 -22.02 -72.00 18.78
C PRO A 107 -21.58 -72.15 17.31
N LYS A 108 -22.43 -71.69 16.39
CA LYS A 108 -22.08 -71.60 14.97
C LYS A 108 -20.97 -70.57 14.74
N THR A 109 -20.29 -70.70 13.62
CA THR A 109 -19.42 -69.66 13.07
C THR A 109 -19.95 -69.18 11.72
N CYS A 110 -19.26 -68.25 11.07
CA CYS A 110 -19.61 -67.78 9.73
C CYS A 110 -19.55 -68.89 8.66
N THR A 111 -18.70 -69.90 8.87
CA THR A 111 -18.37 -70.94 7.86
C THR A 111 -18.54 -72.37 8.37
N THR A 112 -18.97 -72.56 9.61
CA THR A 112 -19.15 -73.89 10.21
C THR A 112 -20.39 -73.92 11.07
N ASP A 113 -21.20 -74.95 10.85
CA ASP A 113 -22.44 -75.17 11.59
C ASP A 113 -22.16 -75.38 13.08
N GLY A 114 -23.04 -74.83 13.91
CA GLY A 114 -23.14 -75.13 15.34
C GLY A 114 -24.13 -76.26 15.61
N ASN A 115 -24.31 -76.59 16.88
CA ASN A 115 -25.38 -77.46 17.35
C ASN A 115 -25.95 -76.95 18.67
N ILE A 116 -27.24 -77.19 18.91
CA ILE A 116 -27.81 -77.06 20.26
C ILE A 116 -27.30 -78.20 21.16
N GLU A 117 -27.45 -78.03 22.47
CA GLU A 117 -27.28 -79.14 23.40
C GLU A 117 -28.31 -80.24 23.11
N HIS A 118 -27.87 -81.50 23.19
CA HIS A 118 -28.72 -82.67 22.94
C HIS A 118 -28.12 -83.94 23.55
N TYR A 119 -28.84 -85.05 23.47
CA TYR A 119 -28.38 -86.38 23.87
C TYR A 119 -28.30 -87.29 22.66
N LYS A 120 -27.19 -88.01 22.49
CA LYS A 120 -27.00 -88.99 21.41
C LYS A 120 -27.00 -90.39 21.98
N CYS A 121 -27.78 -91.31 21.40
CA CYS A 121 -27.76 -92.71 21.84
C CYS A 121 -26.49 -93.44 21.37
N ASN A 122 -25.80 -94.10 22.30
CA ASN A 122 -24.53 -94.78 22.08
C ASN A 122 -24.63 -96.05 21.21
N VAL A 123 -25.86 -96.54 20.95
CA VAL A 123 -26.12 -97.74 20.15
C VAL A 123 -26.68 -97.37 18.77
N CYS A 124 -27.85 -96.72 18.74
CA CYS A 124 -28.54 -96.42 17.48
C CYS A 124 -28.12 -95.10 16.83
N GLY A 125 -27.44 -94.21 17.54
CA GLY A 125 -27.03 -92.89 17.05
C GLY A 125 -28.14 -91.83 17.01
N ASP A 126 -29.41 -92.16 17.31
CA ASP A 126 -30.51 -91.21 17.36
C ASP A 126 -30.25 -90.07 18.38
N LEU A 127 -30.82 -88.91 18.09
CA LEU A 127 -30.66 -87.67 18.86
C LEU A 127 -31.93 -87.40 19.68
N PHE A 128 -31.78 -86.82 20.86
CA PHE A 128 -32.87 -86.60 21.81
C PHE A 128 -32.72 -85.27 22.56
N GLU A 129 -33.83 -84.67 22.98
CA GLU A 129 -33.83 -83.51 23.89
C GLU A 129 -33.44 -83.92 25.32
N ASP A 130 -33.69 -85.16 25.71
CA ASP A 130 -33.57 -85.64 27.09
C ASP A 130 -32.71 -86.91 27.23
N ALA A 131 -32.05 -87.04 28.38
CA ALA A 131 -31.19 -88.18 28.71
C ALA A 131 -31.93 -89.53 28.70
N GLY A 132 -33.23 -89.52 29.00
CA GLY A 132 -34.09 -90.70 29.00
C GLY A 132 -34.50 -91.19 27.61
N ALA A 133 -34.11 -90.46 26.56
CA ALA A 133 -34.41 -90.75 25.16
C ALA A 133 -35.91 -90.86 24.85
N VAL A 134 -36.74 -90.04 25.51
CA VAL A 134 -38.20 -90.03 25.30
C VAL A 134 -38.57 -89.11 24.13
N LYS A 135 -37.89 -87.97 23.99
CA LYS A 135 -38.16 -86.95 22.97
C LYS A 135 -37.09 -86.97 21.88
N SER A 136 -37.42 -87.62 20.76
CA SER A 136 -36.51 -87.72 19.60
C SER A 136 -36.37 -86.41 18.82
N LEU A 137 -35.16 -86.18 18.30
CA LEU A 137 -34.77 -85.05 17.45
C LEU A 137 -34.23 -85.55 16.10
N THR A 138 -34.39 -84.73 15.07
CA THR A 138 -33.72 -84.91 13.77
C THR A 138 -32.39 -84.15 13.74
N GLU A 139 -31.47 -84.53 12.85
CA GLU A 139 -30.19 -83.82 12.66
C GLU A 139 -30.42 -82.32 12.39
N GLU A 140 -31.42 -81.98 11.56
CA GLU A 140 -31.77 -80.59 11.22
C GLU A 140 -32.28 -79.77 12.42
N LYS A 141 -32.96 -80.39 13.39
CA LYS A 141 -33.38 -79.71 14.62
C LYS A 141 -32.23 -79.47 15.60
N VAL A 142 -31.18 -80.31 15.52
CA VAL A 142 -29.98 -80.19 16.35
C VAL A 142 -29.00 -79.17 15.76
N LYS A 143 -29.02 -79.02 14.43
CA LYS A 143 -28.14 -78.15 13.65
C LYS A 143 -28.44 -76.66 13.86
N ILE A 144 -27.40 -75.85 14.00
CA ILE A 144 -27.48 -74.38 13.94
C ILE A 144 -26.70 -73.92 12.69
N PRO A 145 -27.36 -73.64 11.55
CA PRO A 145 -26.69 -73.39 10.28
C PRO A 145 -25.70 -72.22 10.32
N ALA A 146 -24.51 -72.44 9.75
CA ALA A 146 -23.48 -71.44 9.54
C ALA A 146 -24.02 -70.18 8.86
N GLY A 147 -23.40 -69.04 9.15
CA GLY A 147 -23.71 -67.80 8.46
C GLY A 147 -23.34 -66.56 9.26
N HIS A 148 -23.46 -65.41 8.63
CA HIS A 148 -23.12 -64.13 9.22
C HIS A 148 -24.23 -63.60 10.12
N ASP A 149 -23.83 -62.93 11.19
CA ASP A 149 -24.71 -62.00 11.88
C ASP A 149 -24.60 -60.62 11.21
N TYR A 150 -25.75 -60.08 10.78
CA TYR A 150 -25.90 -58.80 10.08
C TYR A 150 -26.40 -57.68 11.02
N THR A 151 -26.38 -57.89 12.34
CA THR A 151 -26.85 -56.90 13.34
C THR A 151 -26.21 -55.52 13.25
N GLN A 152 -24.99 -55.38 12.72
CA GLN A 152 -24.34 -54.09 12.51
C GLN A 152 -24.51 -53.58 11.07
N MET A 153 -25.61 -52.85 10.84
CA MET A 153 -25.76 -51.99 9.65
C MET A 153 -24.91 -50.72 9.83
N VAL A 154 -24.05 -50.43 8.85
CA VAL A 154 -23.35 -49.16 8.71
C VAL A 154 -24.16 -48.29 7.74
N GLY A 155 -24.54 -47.10 8.20
CA GLY A 155 -25.31 -46.15 7.39
C GLY A 155 -24.51 -45.56 6.23
N LEU A 156 -25.21 -44.95 5.28
CA LEU A 156 -24.59 -44.19 4.19
C LEU A 156 -23.78 -43.03 4.77
N VAL A 157 -22.51 -42.94 4.38
CA VAL A 157 -21.67 -41.76 4.60
C VAL A 157 -21.51 -41.08 3.24
N SER A 158 -22.13 -39.91 3.06
CA SER A 158 -21.98 -39.14 1.83
C SER A 158 -20.52 -38.68 1.65
N PRO A 159 -19.98 -38.66 0.41
CA PRO A 159 -18.69 -38.03 0.15
C PRO A 159 -18.75 -36.54 0.41
N THR A 160 -17.58 -35.94 0.59
CA THR A 160 -17.40 -34.48 0.71
C THR A 160 -16.36 -34.02 -0.31
N CYS A 161 -16.13 -32.71 -0.42
CA CYS A 161 -15.06 -32.16 -1.27
C CYS A 161 -13.61 -32.49 -0.83
N SER A 162 -13.42 -33.20 0.28
CA SER A 162 -12.09 -33.57 0.82
C SER A 162 -11.98 -35.01 1.32
N SER A 163 -13.08 -35.74 1.46
CA SER A 163 -13.12 -37.11 2.00
C SER A 163 -14.06 -37.99 1.18
N ILE A 164 -13.64 -39.24 0.92
CA ILE A 164 -14.48 -40.26 0.30
C ILE A 164 -15.72 -40.56 1.16
N GLY A 165 -16.80 -40.95 0.49
CA GLY A 165 -17.99 -41.49 1.12
C GLY A 165 -17.93 -43.02 1.19
N MET A 166 -18.97 -43.61 1.78
CA MET A 166 -19.11 -45.05 1.92
C MET A 166 -20.59 -45.45 1.82
N LYS A 167 -20.89 -46.39 0.92
CA LYS A 167 -22.24 -46.95 0.74
C LYS A 167 -22.72 -47.60 2.03
N ALA A 168 -24.03 -47.56 2.28
CA ALA A 168 -24.64 -48.31 3.37
C ALA A 168 -24.44 -49.82 3.15
N HIS A 169 -24.03 -50.54 4.20
CA HIS A 169 -23.63 -51.95 4.12
C HIS A 169 -23.81 -52.65 5.48
N PHE A 170 -23.72 -53.97 5.50
CA PHE A 170 -23.54 -54.73 6.73
C PHE A 170 -22.08 -55.09 6.94
N ARG A 171 -21.62 -55.11 8.19
CA ARG A 171 -20.31 -55.66 8.56
C ARG A 171 -20.49 -56.73 9.62
N CYS A 172 -20.00 -57.94 9.36
CA CYS A 172 -20.13 -59.04 10.32
C CYS A 172 -19.07 -58.93 11.42
N HIS A 173 -19.50 -58.77 12.68
CA HIS A 173 -18.60 -58.61 13.84
C HIS A 173 -17.62 -59.78 14.04
N ASN A 174 -17.98 -60.99 13.60
CA ASN A 174 -17.21 -62.21 13.88
C ASN A 174 -16.08 -62.46 12.86
N CYS A 175 -16.08 -61.80 11.71
CA CYS A 175 -15.10 -62.01 10.64
C CYS A 175 -14.69 -60.75 9.86
N ASP A 176 -15.20 -59.58 10.26
CA ASP A 176 -14.97 -58.25 9.67
C ASP A 176 -15.25 -58.13 8.15
N LYS A 177 -15.94 -59.12 7.56
CA LYS A 177 -16.40 -59.08 6.17
C LYS A 177 -17.56 -58.11 5.97
N TYR A 178 -17.62 -57.55 4.76
CA TYR A 178 -18.60 -56.56 4.33
C TYR A 178 -19.62 -57.19 3.38
N PHE A 179 -20.88 -56.76 3.49
CA PHE A 179 -21.98 -57.26 2.68
C PHE A 179 -22.88 -56.13 2.19
N GLU A 180 -23.32 -56.22 0.94
CA GLU A 180 -24.22 -55.25 0.33
C GLU A 180 -25.60 -55.23 1.02
N LEU A 181 -26.15 -54.02 1.17
CA LEU A 181 -27.49 -53.82 1.69
C LEU A 181 -28.54 -54.35 0.70
N GLY A 182 -29.31 -55.36 1.10
CA GLY A 182 -30.41 -55.93 0.32
C GLY A 182 -30.05 -57.22 -0.42
N SER A 183 -28.89 -57.28 -1.10
CA SER A 183 -28.42 -58.49 -1.78
C SER A 183 -27.74 -59.48 -0.82
N TYR A 184 -27.16 -59.00 0.29
CA TYR A 184 -26.30 -59.76 1.20
C TYR A 184 -25.09 -60.42 0.52
N ALA A 185 -24.71 -59.95 -0.67
CA ALA A 185 -23.51 -60.41 -1.36
C ALA A 185 -22.26 -59.95 -0.58
N GLU A 186 -21.28 -60.83 -0.40
CA GLU A 186 -19.97 -60.48 0.16
C GLU A 186 -19.23 -59.55 -0.82
N VAL A 187 -18.71 -58.45 -0.30
CA VAL A 187 -18.03 -57.40 -1.08
C VAL A 187 -16.76 -56.92 -0.39
N SER A 188 -15.86 -56.28 -1.16
CA SER A 188 -14.65 -55.66 -0.61
C SER A 188 -14.93 -54.23 -0.11
N ALA A 189 -14.10 -53.74 0.81
CA ALA A 189 -14.24 -52.39 1.36
C ALA A 189 -14.14 -51.30 0.26
N GLU A 190 -13.23 -51.48 -0.69
CA GLU A 190 -12.99 -50.57 -1.81
C GLU A 190 -14.22 -50.45 -2.73
N SER A 191 -14.97 -51.55 -2.91
CA SER A 191 -16.20 -51.55 -3.72
C SER A 191 -17.35 -50.76 -3.07
N LEU A 192 -17.26 -50.51 -1.76
CA LEU A 192 -18.22 -49.71 -0.99
C LEU A 192 -17.84 -48.22 -0.95
N GLU A 193 -16.63 -47.86 -1.34
CA GLU A 193 -16.21 -46.45 -1.39
C GLU A 193 -17.03 -45.66 -2.41
N ILE A 194 -17.29 -44.40 -2.08
CA ILE A 194 -17.87 -43.40 -2.97
C ILE A 194 -16.80 -42.33 -3.16
N ALA A 195 -16.43 -42.07 -4.41
CA ALA A 195 -15.41 -41.06 -4.71
C ALA A 195 -15.76 -39.69 -4.10
N ILE A 196 -14.72 -38.92 -3.75
CA ILE A 196 -14.82 -37.50 -3.37
C ILE A 196 -15.71 -36.78 -4.39
N ASP A 197 -16.73 -36.06 -3.92
CA ASP A 197 -17.51 -35.14 -4.75
C ASP A 197 -16.87 -33.76 -4.64
N PRO A 198 -16.19 -33.26 -5.69
CA PRO A 198 -15.48 -31.99 -5.62
C PRO A 198 -16.38 -30.80 -5.28
N ASN A 199 -17.68 -30.89 -5.55
CA ASN A 199 -18.66 -29.81 -5.36
C ASN A 199 -19.39 -29.89 -4.01
N ALA A 200 -19.18 -30.95 -3.22
CA ALA A 200 -19.80 -31.14 -1.91
C ALA A 200 -19.12 -30.26 -0.83
N HIS A 201 -19.23 -28.95 -1.01
CA HIS A 201 -18.73 -27.93 -0.10
C HIS A 201 -19.75 -27.59 0.99
N ASN A 202 -19.26 -27.28 2.19
CA ASN A 202 -20.05 -26.69 3.27
C ASN A 202 -19.48 -25.29 3.55
N THR A 203 -20.01 -24.31 2.81
CA THR A 203 -19.48 -22.94 2.81
C THR A 203 -20.17 -22.05 3.84
N THR A 204 -19.43 -21.03 4.27
CA THR A 204 -19.94 -19.91 5.04
C THR A 204 -19.61 -18.60 4.32
N HIS A 205 -20.63 -17.77 4.10
CA HIS A 205 -20.46 -16.47 3.45
C HIS A 205 -19.63 -15.52 4.31
N ASN A 206 -18.72 -14.79 3.68
CA ASN A 206 -18.00 -13.67 4.24
C ASN A 206 -18.22 -12.44 3.36
N ASP A 207 -18.86 -11.40 3.91
CA ASP A 207 -19.13 -10.13 3.21
C ASP A 207 -17.84 -9.39 2.77
N GLY A 208 -16.68 -9.81 3.30
CA GLY A 208 -15.39 -9.18 3.06
C GLY A 208 -15.24 -7.85 3.79
N SER A 209 -14.34 -7.01 3.29
CA SER A 209 -14.13 -5.64 3.79
C SER A 209 -13.53 -4.75 2.70
N GLU A 210 -13.75 -3.44 2.81
CA GLU A 210 -13.19 -2.48 1.86
C GLU A 210 -11.75 -2.07 2.20
N ALA A 211 -10.92 -1.99 1.17
CA ALA A 211 -9.54 -1.53 1.30
C ALA A 211 -9.50 -0.01 1.53
N ASN A 212 -8.47 0.45 2.24
CA ASN A 212 -8.15 1.87 2.37
C ASN A 212 -6.64 2.11 2.15
N CYS A 213 -6.17 3.35 2.32
CA CYS A 213 -4.78 3.72 2.13
C CYS A 213 -3.81 3.08 3.15
N SER A 214 -4.31 2.67 4.31
CA SER A 214 -3.51 2.14 5.42
C SER A 214 -3.69 0.63 5.63
N VAL A 215 -4.87 0.09 5.32
CA VAL A 215 -5.26 -1.31 5.57
C VAL A 215 -5.77 -1.95 4.28
N THR A 216 -5.35 -3.18 4.00
CA THR A 216 -5.90 -4.01 2.92
C THR A 216 -7.34 -4.40 3.22
N GLY A 217 -8.16 -4.54 2.18
CA GLY A 217 -9.52 -5.09 2.32
C GLY A 217 -9.53 -6.60 2.10
N ILE A 218 -10.72 -7.19 2.14
CA ILE A 218 -10.97 -8.60 1.83
C ILE A 218 -12.09 -8.67 0.78
N TYR A 219 -11.94 -9.50 -0.25
CA TYR A 219 -13.00 -9.80 -1.19
C TYR A 219 -14.12 -10.61 -0.52
N PRO A 220 -15.40 -10.34 -0.83
CA PRO A 220 -16.47 -11.23 -0.42
C PRO A 220 -16.21 -12.64 -0.97
N HIS A 221 -16.31 -13.66 -0.13
CA HIS A 221 -15.97 -15.04 -0.49
C HIS A 221 -16.77 -16.05 0.33
N GLU A 222 -16.91 -17.25 -0.24
CA GLU A 222 -17.46 -18.43 0.42
C GLU A 222 -16.29 -19.24 1.01
N HIS A 223 -16.27 -19.45 2.33
CA HIS A 223 -15.22 -20.25 2.98
C HIS A 223 -15.73 -21.67 3.26
N CYS A 224 -15.11 -22.70 2.69
CA CYS A 224 -15.50 -24.10 2.91
C CYS A 224 -14.77 -24.71 4.11
N SER A 225 -15.54 -25.03 5.15
CA SER A 225 -15.05 -25.66 6.39
C SER A 225 -14.42 -27.06 6.20
N LEU A 226 -14.73 -27.76 5.10
CA LEU A 226 -14.31 -29.15 4.87
C LEU A 226 -12.97 -29.29 4.14
N CYS A 227 -12.62 -28.33 3.29
CA CYS A 227 -11.34 -28.30 2.56
C CYS A 227 -10.47 -27.07 2.91
N ASN A 228 -10.96 -26.17 3.77
CA ASN A 228 -10.28 -24.94 4.19
C ASN A 228 -9.87 -24.03 3.00
N LYS A 229 -10.65 -24.07 1.92
CA LYS A 229 -10.49 -23.25 0.71
C LYS A 229 -11.53 -22.14 0.67
N ASN A 230 -11.18 -21.07 -0.03
CA ASN A 230 -12.06 -19.94 -0.31
C ASN A 230 -12.54 -20.01 -1.76
N PHE A 231 -13.78 -19.60 -2.00
CA PHE A 231 -14.43 -19.64 -3.30
C PHE A 231 -15.13 -18.29 -3.56
N TYR A 232 -15.38 -17.99 -4.83
CA TYR A 232 -16.22 -16.85 -5.19
C TYR A 232 -17.67 -17.08 -4.72
N SER A 233 -18.53 -16.07 -4.86
CA SER A 233 -19.95 -16.14 -4.49
C SER A 233 -20.79 -17.16 -5.27
N ASP A 234 -20.20 -17.88 -6.22
CA ASP A 234 -20.81 -19.05 -6.87
C ASP A 234 -20.66 -20.35 -6.06
N GLY A 235 -19.82 -20.34 -5.01
CA GLY A 235 -19.54 -21.47 -4.14
C GLY A 235 -18.72 -22.61 -4.76
N VAL A 236 -18.21 -22.44 -5.99
CA VAL A 236 -17.54 -23.52 -6.75
C VAL A 236 -16.19 -23.08 -7.34
N THR A 237 -16.05 -21.81 -7.74
CA THR A 237 -14.79 -21.30 -8.32
C THR A 237 -13.81 -20.96 -7.20
N GLU A 238 -12.67 -21.65 -7.12
CA GLU A 238 -11.65 -21.45 -6.08
C GLU A 238 -10.94 -20.09 -6.20
N MET A 239 -10.76 -19.42 -5.05
CA MET A 239 -10.00 -18.17 -4.91
C MET A 239 -8.61 -18.43 -4.33
N THR A 240 -7.57 -18.05 -5.09
CA THR A 240 -6.17 -18.14 -4.64
C THR A 240 -5.72 -16.96 -3.80
N ASP A 241 -6.40 -15.81 -3.89
CA ASP A 241 -6.17 -14.63 -3.05
C ASP A 241 -7.51 -14.00 -2.68
N ILE A 242 -7.66 -13.66 -1.40
CA ILE A 242 -8.84 -12.98 -0.84
C ILE A 242 -8.53 -11.52 -0.47
N VAL A 243 -7.28 -11.06 -0.60
CA VAL A 243 -6.84 -9.74 -0.14
C VAL A 243 -7.07 -8.69 -1.22
N LYS A 244 -7.87 -7.66 -0.91
CA LYS A 244 -7.92 -6.43 -1.72
C LYS A 244 -6.66 -5.62 -1.42
N PRO A 245 -5.82 -5.28 -2.41
CA PRO A 245 -4.68 -4.39 -2.20
C PRO A 245 -5.14 -3.01 -1.70
N LYS A 246 -4.26 -2.29 -0.99
CA LYS A 246 -4.53 -0.93 -0.51
C LYS A 246 -4.91 -0.02 -1.68
N ASN A 247 -5.90 0.86 -1.50
CA ASN A 247 -6.27 1.79 -2.56
C ASN A 247 -5.36 3.03 -2.56
N ASN A 248 -4.48 3.11 -3.55
CA ASN A 248 -3.63 4.29 -3.78
C ASN A 248 -4.38 5.46 -4.42
N ASN A 249 -5.72 5.38 -4.55
CA ASN A 249 -6.55 6.46 -5.08
C ASN A 249 -6.88 7.47 -3.98
N HIS A 250 -5.91 8.32 -3.66
CA HIS A 250 -6.03 9.36 -2.66
C HIS A 250 -6.73 10.60 -3.22
N ASP A 251 -7.88 10.96 -2.64
CA ASP A 251 -8.47 12.28 -2.83
C ASP A 251 -7.78 13.29 -1.90
N TRP A 252 -6.83 14.04 -2.47
CA TRP A 252 -5.99 15.00 -1.73
C TRP A 252 -6.59 16.41 -1.70
N ASN A 253 -6.30 17.15 -0.62
CA ASN A 253 -6.41 18.60 -0.60
C ASN A 253 -5.36 19.26 -1.51
N ALA A 254 -5.54 20.55 -1.80
CA ALA A 254 -4.54 21.35 -2.49
C ALA A 254 -3.21 21.41 -1.70
N TRP A 255 -2.10 21.53 -2.44
CA TRP A 255 -0.78 21.72 -1.85
C TRP A 255 -0.66 23.10 -1.19
N VAL A 256 -0.22 23.13 0.07
CA VAL A 256 0.01 24.35 0.86
C VAL A 256 1.51 24.53 1.07
N SER A 257 2.02 25.76 0.89
CA SER A 257 3.44 26.08 1.13
C SER A 257 3.75 26.09 2.63
N ASN A 258 4.89 25.50 3.01
CA ASN A 258 5.40 25.50 4.39
C ASN A 258 6.32 26.71 4.67
N GLY A 259 6.67 27.50 3.64
CA GLY A 259 7.49 28.70 3.75
C GLY A 259 9.01 28.46 3.82
N ASP A 260 9.44 27.21 3.96
CA ASP A 260 10.84 26.77 4.08
C ASP A 260 11.44 26.23 2.76
N GLY A 261 10.71 26.35 1.66
CA GLY A 261 11.05 25.70 0.39
C GLY A 261 10.38 24.33 0.18
N THR A 262 9.51 23.90 1.10
CA THR A 262 8.67 22.71 0.94
C THR A 262 7.18 23.06 0.88
N HIS A 263 6.36 22.10 0.49
CA HIS A 263 4.91 22.15 0.55
C HIS A 263 4.34 20.81 1.06
N THR A 264 3.14 20.85 1.62
CA THR A 264 2.43 19.68 2.16
C THR A 264 1.01 19.63 1.62
N ARG A 265 0.49 18.42 1.36
CA ARG A 265 -0.94 18.16 1.16
C ARG A 265 -1.44 17.08 2.12
N THR A 266 -2.72 17.10 2.43
CA THR A 266 -3.38 16.14 3.35
C THR A 266 -4.50 15.40 2.63
N CYS A 267 -4.77 14.16 3.02
CA CYS A 267 -5.91 13.44 2.47
C CYS A 267 -7.21 14.13 2.93
N LYS A 268 -8.21 14.27 2.04
CA LYS A 268 -9.51 14.86 2.43
C LYS A 268 -10.27 14.00 3.46
N ARG A 269 -10.00 12.69 3.48
CA ARG A 269 -10.64 11.71 4.38
C ARG A 269 -9.87 11.51 5.69
N ASP A 270 -8.57 11.84 5.74
CA ASP A 270 -7.72 11.68 6.92
C ASP A 270 -6.68 12.82 6.99
N SER A 271 -6.83 13.70 7.99
CA SER A 271 -5.93 14.84 8.23
C SER A 271 -4.58 14.46 8.85
N GLY A 272 -4.45 13.25 9.40
CA GLY A 272 -3.20 12.68 9.88
C GLY A 272 -2.31 12.18 8.73
N HIS A 273 -2.91 11.78 7.61
CA HIS A 273 -2.19 11.30 6.43
C HIS A 273 -1.74 12.46 5.54
N LYS A 274 -0.41 12.67 5.49
CA LYS A 274 0.23 13.83 4.84
C LYS A 274 1.29 13.38 3.83
N GLU A 275 1.39 14.14 2.75
CA GLU A 275 2.46 14.02 1.76
C GLU A 275 3.24 15.34 1.70
N ASN A 276 4.57 15.26 1.69
CA ASN A 276 5.47 16.40 1.65
C ASN A 276 6.25 16.40 0.33
N GLY A 277 6.41 17.57 -0.28
CA GLY A 277 7.20 17.77 -1.49
C GLY A 277 8.11 18.99 -1.36
N THR A 278 9.25 18.97 -2.03
CA THR A 278 10.10 20.15 -2.19
C THR A 278 9.54 21.04 -3.29
N CYS A 279 9.48 22.35 -3.05
CA CYS A 279 9.09 23.31 -4.08
C CYS A 279 10.07 23.25 -5.26
N SER A 280 9.52 23.19 -6.47
CA SER A 280 10.24 23.15 -7.73
C SER A 280 9.51 23.95 -8.81
N GLY A 281 10.20 24.21 -9.93
CA GLY A 281 9.69 24.99 -11.05
C GLY A 281 9.81 26.50 -10.85
N GLY A 282 9.48 27.25 -11.91
CA GLY A 282 9.66 28.71 -11.97
C GLY A 282 11.12 29.16 -12.06
N LYS A 283 11.33 30.44 -12.45
CA LYS A 283 12.65 31.05 -12.60
C LYS A 283 12.77 32.28 -11.69
N ALA A 284 13.75 32.28 -10.78
CA ALA A 284 14.06 33.46 -9.97
C ALA A 284 14.75 34.55 -10.81
N THR A 285 14.57 35.81 -10.39
CA THR A 285 15.30 36.99 -10.86
C THR A 285 15.99 37.66 -9.68
N CYS A 286 16.79 38.70 -9.93
CA CYS A 286 17.40 39.52 -8.86
C CYS A 286 16.42 40.40 -8.07
N THR A 287 15.12 40.33 -8.38
CA THR A 287 14.07 41.06 -7.67
C THR A 287 12.89 40.18 -7.24
N ILE A 288 12.77 38.96 -7.77
CA ILE A 288 11.63 38.06 -7.57
C ILE A 288 12.13 36.63 -7.32
N LYS A 289 11.72 36.02 -6.21
CA LYS A 289 11.97 34.60 -5.88
C LYS A 289 11.23 33.68 -6.86
N ALA A 290 11.72 32.46 -7.07
CA ALA A 290 11.04 31.49 -7.94
C ALA A 290 9.62 31.18 -7.42
N VAL A 291 8.65 30.97 -8.31
CA VAL A 291 7.29 30.57 -7.94
C VAL A 291 7.14 29.07 -8.20
N CYS A 292 6.75 28.33 -7.16
CA CYS A 292 6.60 26.89 -7.28
C CYS A 292 5.44 26.53 -8.21
N GLU A 293 5.68 25.63 -9.16
CA GLU A 293 4.66 25.21 -10.13
C GLU A 293 3.52 24.40 -9.49
N VAL A 294 3.74 23.84 -8.30
CA VAL A 294 2.77 23.01 -7.57
C VAL A 294 1.90 23.86 -6.63
N CYS A 295 2.49 24.46 -5.59
CA CYS A 295 1.75 25.24 -4.57
C CYS A 295 1.57 26.73 -4.92
N LYS A 296 2.02 27.17 -6.10
CA LYS A 296 1.89 28.54 -6.64
C LYS A 296 2.42 29.67 -5.74
N THR A 297 3.24 29.32 -4.75
CA THR A 297 3.84 30.25 -3.78
C THR A 297 5.32 30.50 -4.12
N THR A 298 5.87 31.64 -3.74
CA THR A 298 7.30 31.93 -3.89
C THR A 298 8.17 31.08 -2.96
N TYR A 299 9.36 30.69 -3.41
CA TYR A 299 10.32 29.89 -2.65
C TYR A 299 11.77 30.14 -3.10
N GLY A 300 12.73 29.64 -2.32
CA GLY A 300 14.17 29.86 -2.56
C GLY A 300 14.55 31.34 -2.43
N ASP A 301 15.73 31.72 -2.93
CA ASP A 301 16.19 33.11 -2.96
C ASP A 301 16.13 33.74 -4.35
N THR A 302 16.34 35.06 -4.41
CA THR A 302 16.50 35.79 -5.67
C THR A 302 17.76 35.34 -6.39
N ALA A 303 17.71 35.30 -7.72
CA ALA A 303 18.90 35.02 -8.52
C ALA A 303 19.94 36.15 -8.38
N PRO A 304 21.24 35.88 -8.50
CA PRO A 304 22.26 36.93 -8.53
C PRO A 304 22.04 37.90 -9.71
N HIS A 305 22.52 39.14 -9.57
CA HIS A 305 22.49 40.10 -10.66
C HIS A 305 23.32 39.61 -11.85
N THR A 306 22.75 39.73 -13.06
CA THR A 306 23.49 39.58 -14.32
C THR A 306 23.85 40.96 -14.83
N TYR A 307 25.14 41.28 -14.89
CA TYR A 307 25.64 42.60 -15.24
C TYR A 307 25.87 42.78 -16.76
N GLY A 308 25.81 44.04 -17.19
CA GLY A 308 26.28 44.55 -18.46
C GLY A 308 27.81 44.58 -18.57
N GLU A 309 28.28 45.17 -19.66
CA GLU A 309 29.67 45.60 -19.75
C GLU A 309 29.91 46.75 -18.74
N LEU A 310 31.17 46.95 -18.35
CA LEU A 310 31.55 48.05 -17.48
C LEU A 310 31.51 49.36 -18.28
N ILE A 311 30.65 50.29 -17.88
CA ILE A 311 30.56 51.62 -18.46
C ILE A 311 31.61 52.48 -17.74
N PRO A 312 32.65 52.97 -18.44
CA PRO A 312 33.71 53.75 -17.82
C PRO A 312 33.19 55.12 -17.35
N GLU A 313 33.92 55.72 -16.42
CA GLU A 313 33.67 57.08 -15.96
C GLU A 313 33.75 58.10 -17.13
N VAL A 314 32.76 58.98 -17.22
CA VAL A 314 32.77 60.11 -18.15
C VAL A 314 32.96 61.39 -17.35
N PRO A 315 34.11 62.09 -17.49
CA PRO A 315 34.41 63.28 -16.69
C PRO A 315 33.54 64.47 -17.11
N ALA A 316 33.15 65.29 -16.13
CA ALA A 316 32.27 66.43 -16.31
C ALA A 316 32.82 67.47 -17.28
N THR A 317 31.89 68.12 -17.97
CA THR A 317 32.14 69.32 -18.77
C THR A 317 31.30 70.48 -18.21
N THR A 318 31.45 71.67 -18.78
CA THR A 318 30.55 72.79 -18.44
C THR A 318 29.10 72.55 -18.89
N GLU A 319 28.87 71.61 -19.81
CA GLU A 319 27.56 71.34 -20.42
C GLU A 319 26.93 70.02 -19.93
N ASP A 320 27.71 69.05 -19.48
CA ASP A 320 27.26 67.72 -19.05
C ASP A 320 27.70 67.35 -17.63
N PHE A 321 26.90 66.52 -16.95
CA PHE A 321 27.20 65.99 -15.62
C PHE A 321 28.20 64.83 -15.69
N ASP A 322 29.08 64.70 -14.69
CA ASP A 322 29.85 63.47 -14.45
C ASP A 322 28.93 62.24 -14.42
N VAL A 323 29.42 61.13 -14.96
CA VAL A 323 28.82 59.80 -14.77
C VAL A 323 29.88 58.86 -14.21
N LYS A 324 29.66 58.38 -12.98
CA LYS A 324 30.54 57.42 -12.30
C LYS A 324 30.69 56.12 -13.11
N GLU A 325 31.85 55.48 -13.02
CA GLU A 325 32.03 54.10 -13.51
C GLU A 325 30.97 53.17 -12.90
N HIS A 326 30.24 52.43 -13.74
CA HIS A 326 29.15 51.56 -13.29
C HIS A 326 28.88 50.36 -14.23
N LYS A 327 28.14 49.38 -13.70
CA LYS A 327 27.63 48.20 -14.40
C LYS A 327 26.11 48.14 -14.23
N ASP A 328 25.39 47.97 -15.32
CA ASP A 328 23.93 47.83 -15.26
C ASP A 328 23.52 46.38 -15.05
N CYS A 329 22.57 46.11 -14.15
CA CYS A 329 21.94 44.81 -14.12
C CYS A 329 20.93 44.67 -15.27
N LYS A 330 21.20 43.76 -16.21
CA LYS A 330 20.35 43.46 -17.39
C LYS A 330 18.93 43.01 -17.07
N VAL A 331 18.63 42.71 -15.79
CA VAL A 331 17.35 42.15 -15.33
C VAL A 331 16.49 43.18 -14.59
N CYS A 332 17.08 44.10 -13.82
CA CYS A 332 16.34 45.09 -13.04
C CYS A 332 16.66 46.55 -13.38
N GLY A 333 17.62 46.82 -14.27
CA GLY A 333 17.99 48.17 -14.69
C GLY A 333 18.69 49.02 -13.62
N LYS A 334 18.98 48.46 -12.44
CA LYS A 334 19.76 49.12 -11.39
C LYS A 334 21.25 49.16 -11.74
N HIS A 335 21.92 50.21 -11.27
CA HIS A 335 23.34 50.47 -11.47
C HIS A 335 24.16 49.98 -10.28
N PHE A 336 25.35 49.45 -10.54
CA PHE A 336 26.25 48.90 -9.53
C PHE A 336 27.69 49.34 -9.80
N ASP A 337 28.51 49.45 -8.76
CA ASP A 337 29.93 49.73 -8.90
C ASP A 337 30.71 48.51 -9.43
N LYS A 338 32.02 48.67 -9.61
CA LYS A 338 32.90 47.59 -10.07
C LYS A 338 32.90 46.36 -9.14
N ASP A 339 32.63 46.54 -7.85
CA ASP A 339 32.70 45.50 -6.81
C ASP A 339 31.32 44.86 -6.54
N GLY A 340 30.24 45.41 -7.09
CA GLY A 340 28.88 44.88 -7.03
C GLY A 340 27.93 45.58 -6.04
N ASN A 341 28.31 46.73 -5.47
CA ASN A 341 27.43 47.51 -4.60
C ASN A 341 26.47 48.40 -5.41
N GLU A 342 25.22 48.55 -4.98
CA GLU A 342 24.21 49.34 -5.70
C GLU A 342 24.52 50.86 -5.65
N ILE A 343 24.59 51.51 -6.82
CA ILE A 343 24.76 52.95 -6.95
C ILE A 343 23.38 53.59 -7.14
N THR A 344 22.91 54.34 -6.13
CA THR A 344 21.62 55.03 -6.20
C THR A 344 21.68 56.37 -6.94
N GLU A 345 22.86 56.99 -7.05
CA GLU A 345 23.09 58.28 -7.70
C GLU A 345 24.33 58.23 -8.61
N LEU A 346 24.10 58.15 -9.93
CA LEU A 346 25.13 58.10 -10.97
C LEU A 346 25.80 59.46 -11.26
N LYS A 347 25.10 60.57 -11.04
CA LYS A 347 25.52 61.92 -11.45
C LYS A 347 26.29 62.65 -10.36
N ILE A 348 27.31 63.41 -10.73
CA ILE A 348 27.98 64.41 -9.87
C ILE A 348 27.79 65.80 -10.51
N ALA A 349 27.78 66.86 -9.69
CA ALA A 349 27.41 68.21 -10.11
C ALA A 349 28.43 68.86 -11.05
N LYS A 350 27.95 69.75 -11.93
CA LYS A 350 28.77 70.46 -12.94
C LYS A 350 29.78 71.43 -12.32
N ILE A 351 30.88 71.66 -13.03
CA ILE A 351 31.88 72.71 -12.74
C ILE A 351 31.27 74.10 -13.02
N GLY A 352 31.43 75.04 -12.09
CA GLY A 352 30.95 76.42 -12.23
C GLY A 352 31.77 77.28 -13.20
N THR A 353 31.12 78.29 -13.78
CA THR A 353 31.77 79.38 -14.52
C THR A 353 31.47 80.70 -13.84
N HIS A 354 32.48 81.52 -13.60
CA HIS A 354 32.36 82.80 -12.89
C HIS A 354 32.59 83.97 -13.83
N ASN A 355 31.91 85.10 -13.58
CA ASN A 355 32.11 86.33 -14.33
C ASN A 355 33.30 87.11 -13.77
N VAL A 356 34.21 87.52 -14.65
CA VAL A 356 35.36 88.35 -14.31
C VAL A 356 35.33 89.63 -15.15
N VAL A 357 35.31 90.77 -14.48
CA VAL A 357 35.22 92.10 -15.09
C VAL A 357 36.55 92.83 -14.95
N ILE A 358 37.20 93.15 -16.07
CA ILE A 358 38.53 93.78 -16.10
C ILE A 358 38.40 95.12 -16.82
N ASN A 359 38.69 96.23 -16.12
CA ASN A 359 38.53 97.61 -16.63
C ASN A 359 37.13 97.93 -17.20
N GLY A 360 36.10 97.17 -16.80
CA GLY A 360 34.72 97.29 -17.30
C GLY A 360 34.33 96.26 -18.38
N GLU A 361 35.27 95.50 -18.93
CA GLU A 361 34.98 94.40 -19.87
C GLU A 361 34.72 93.09 -19.11
N SER A 362 33.60 92.43 -19.42
CA SER A 362 33.12 91.23 -18.72
C SER A 362 33.36 89.97 -19.55
N ASN A 363 34.04 88.99 -18.98
CA ASN A 363 34.30 87.68 -19.58
C ASN A 363 34.02 86.56 -18.56
N PHE A 364 33.53 85.41 -19.02
CA PHE A 364 33.28 84.24 -18.17
C PHE A 364 34.43 83.24 -18.27
N TYR A 365 34.91 82.78 -17.11
CA TYR A 365 36.01 81.82 -16.99
C TYR A 365 35.57 80.63 -16.13
N LYS A 366 36.26 79.50 -16.24
CA LYS A 366 35.99 78.31 -15.42
C LYS A 366 36.53 78.53 -14.01
N GLU A 367 35.87 77.95 -13.01
CA GLU A 367 36.43 77.90 -11.65
C GLU A 367 37.78 77.15 -11.66
N GLY A 368 38.82 77.76 -11.08
CA GLY A 368 40.21 77.30 -11.12
C GLY A 368 41.01 77.76 -12.36
N GLU A 369 40.41 78.47 -13.32
CA GLU A 369 41.12 78.99 -14.50
C GLU A 369 42.06 80.14 -14.11
N SER A 370 43.27 80.16 -14.68
CA SER A 370 44.27 81.22 -14.43
C SER A 370 44.24 82.28 -15.52
N VAL A 371 43.85 83.50 -15.16
CA VAL A 371 43.69 84.65 -16.07
C VAL A 371 44.81 85.65 -15.82
N THR A 372 45.40 86.20 -16.89
CA THR A 372 46.44 87.24 -16.82
C THR A 372 45.97 88.54 -17.45
N VAL A 373 46.17 89.65 -16.76
CA VAL A 373 45.76 91.00 -17.19
C VAL A 373 46.94 91.95 -17.22
N THR A 374 46.98 92.85 -18.21
CA THR A 374 48.08 93.80 -18.42
C THR A 374 47.55 95.23 -18.47
N ALA A 375 48.10 96.12 -17.65
CA ALA A 375 47.67 97.51 -17.55
C ALA A 375 48.31 98.37 -18.64
N GLU A 376 47.47 99.05 -19.44
CA GLU A 376 47.90 99.95 -20.51
C GLU A 376 48.59 101.22 -20.00
N ASP A 377 49.52 101.79 -20.77
CA ASP A 377 50.13 103.08 -20.46
C ASP A 377 49.20 104.26 -20.79
N LYS A 378 49.03 105.19 -19.83
CA LYS A 378 48.20 106.38 -19.98
C LYS A 378 49.06 107.65 -19.91
N GLU A 379 48.93 108.50 -20.92
CA GLU A 379 49.72 109.74 -21.03
C GLU A 379 49.49 110.68 -19.84
N GLY A 380 50.55 111.36 -19.38
CA GLY A 380 50.52 112.22 -18.19
C GLY A 380 50.39 111.47 -16.84
N LYS A 381 50.10 110.16 -16.85
CA LYS A 381 49.83 109.37 -15.64
C LYS A 381 50.85 108.25 -15.41
N GLU A 382 50.81 107.71 -14.20
CA GLU A 382 51.57 106.56 -13.72
C GLU A 382 50.61 105.53 -13.14
N PHE A 383 50.84 104.24 -13.43
CA PHE A 383 50.03 103.14 -12.92
C PHE A 383 50.33 102.88 -11.44
N VAL A 384 49.28 102.78 -10.63
CA VAL A 384 49.37 102.60 -9.16
C VAL A 384 49.13 101.13 -8.78
N GLY A 385 48.20 100.46 -9.47
CA GLY A 385 47.88 99.06 -9.21
C GLY A 385 46.51 98.62 -9.76
N TRP A 386 46.29 97.31 -9.72
CA TRP A 386 44.99 96.68 -9.94
C TRP A 386 44.18 96.72 -8.66
N GLN A 387 42.96 97.23 -8.73
CA GLN A 387 42.04 97.43 -7.61
C GLN A 387 40.84 96.48 -7.70
N ASP A 388 40.46 95.87 -6.56
CA ASP A 388 39.26 95.04 -6.45
C ASP A 388 37.96 95.86 -6.33
N ALA A 389 36.80 95.18 -6.36
CA ALA A 389 35.48 95.79 -6.14
C ALA A 389 35.31 96.48 -4.77
N SER A 390 36.13 96.13 -3.77
CA SER A 390 36.11 96.71 -2.43
C SER A 390 37.02 97.93 -2.30
N GLY A 391 37.79 98.27 -3.34
CA GLY A 391 38.71 99.39 -3.36
C GLY A 391 40.14 99.06 -2.92
N ASN A 392 40.50 97.80 -2.67
CA ASN A 392 41.86 97.41 -2.27
C ASN A 392 42.75 97.19 -3.49
N ILE A 393 44.02 97.60 -3.42
CA ILE A 393 45.01 97.27 -4.44
C ILE A 393 45.48 95.81 -4.23
N VAL A 394 45.14 94.93 -5.17
CA VAL A 394 45.49 93.49 -5.14
C VAL A 394 46.81 93.18 -5.83
N SER A 395 47.29 94.05 -6.73
CA SER A 395 48.63 93.96 -7.32
C SER A 395 49.12 95.35 -7.73
N THR A 396 50.40 95.65 -7.51
CA THR A 396 51.07 96.86 -8.01
C THR A 396 51.86 96.61 -9.30
N GLN A 397 51.87 95.37 -9.82
CA GLN A 397 52.51 95.02 -11.08
C GLN A 397 51.57 95.31 -12.26
N LYS A 398 52.10 95.81 -13.38
CA LYS A 398 51.31 96.05 -14.60
C LYS A 398 50.68 94.76 -15.12
N GLU A 399 51.43 93.66 -15.11
CA GLU A 399 50.93 92.33 -15.40
C GLU A 399 50.54 91.63 -14.09
N TYR A 400 49.35 91.04 -14.05
CA TYR A 400 48.83 90.33 -12.89
C TYR A 400 48.10 89.05 -13.32
N THR A 401 48.51 87.91 -12.76
CA THR A 401 47.88 86.61 -12.98
C THR A 401 47.14 86.18 -11.71
N PHE A 402 45.89 85.74 -11.84
CA PHE A 402 45.06 85.28 -10.74
C PHE A 402 44.24 84.04 -11.14
N GLU A 403 43.85 83.26 -10.13
CA GLU A 403 43.00 82.08 -10.26
C GLU A 403 41.55 82.47 -9.98
N VAL A 404 40.63 82.14 -10.90
CA VAL A 404 39.21 82.50 -10.80
C VAL A 404 38.50 81.55 -9.84
N LYS A 405 38.04 82.06 -8.70
CA LYS A 405 37.37 81.27 -7.64
C LYS A 405 35.89 81.65 -7.45
N ASP A 406 35.56 82.87 -7.78
CA ASP A 406 34.25 83.50 -7.68
C ASP A 406 34.16 84.67 -8.68
N GLU A 407 33.09 85.47 -8.61
CA GLU A 407 32.95 86.66 -9.44
C GLU A 407 33.96 87.75 -9.03
N MET A 408 34.81 88.17 -9.96
CA MET A 408 35.91 89.10 -9.68
C MET A 408 35.78 90.39 -10.51
N VAL A 409 36.12 91.53 -9.91
CA VAL A 409 36.23 92.82 -10.63
C VAL A 409 37.61 93.40 -10.38
N LEU A 410 38.32 93.75 -11.44
CA LEU A 410 39.66 94.36 -11.40
C LEU A 410 39.71 95.64 -12.23
N THR A 411 40.14 96.73 -11.62
CA THR A 411 40.27 98.05 -12.29
C THR A 411 41.69 98.57 -12.17
N ALA A 412 42.30 98.99 -13.28
CA ALA A 412 43.62 99.61 -13.29
C ALA A 412 43.55 101.07 -12.81
N VAL A 413 44.23 101.37 -11.69
CA VAL A 413 44.28 102.69 -11.06
C VAL A 413 45.54 103.45 -11.46
N TYR A 414 45.43 104.77 -11.65
CA TYR A 414 46.50 105.64 -12.12
C TYR A 414 46.52 106.97 -11.36
N GLN A 415 47.71 107.53 -11.15
CA GLN A 415 47.97 108.86 -10.56
C GLN A 415 48.64 109.81 -11.57
N ASP A 416 48.58 111.12 -11.35
CA ASP A 416 49.20 112.11 -12.24
C ASP A 416 50.70 112.27 -11.94
N LYS A 417 51.53 112.46 -12.99
CA LYS A 417 52.98 112.64 -12.83
C LYS A 417 53.30 114.05 -12.28
N ALA A 418 54.06 114.10 -11.18
CA ALA A 418 54.37 115.35 -10.49
C ALA A 418 55.28 116.31 -11.31
N PRO A 419 55.01 117.63 -11.34
CA PRO A 419 55.82 118.61 -12.06
C PRO A 419 57.11 118.96 -11.29
N GLY A 420 58.27 118.73 -11.91
CA GLY A 420 59.58 119.04 -11.32
C GLY A 420 59.94 120.54 -11.36
N GLY A 421 60.50 121.06 -10.27
CA GLY A 421 61.01 122.43 -10.15
C GLY A 421 62.44 122.48 -9.62
N GLY A 422 63.30 123.29 -10.26
CA GLY A 422 64.71 123.48 -9.89
C GLY A 422 64.95 124.65 -8.93
N THR A 423 66.16 124.70 -8.36
CA THR A 423 66.60 125.55 -7.25
C THR A 423 67.16 126.92 -7.67
N ILE A 424 67.11 127.91 -6.76
CA ILE A 424 67.99 129.10 -6.74
C ILE A 424 68.37 129.50 -5.30
N ASP A 425 69.65 129.85 -5.09
CA ASP A 425 70.21 130.50 -3.88
C ASP A 425 70.40 132.01 -4.17
N GLY A 426 70.45 132.98 -3.23
CA GLY A 426 70.28 133.08 -1.77
C GLY A 426 69.75 134.50 -1.45
N GLU A 427 70.18 135.33 -0.48
CA GLU A 427 70.82 135.29 0.86
C GLU A 427 70.93 136.79 1.31
N ILE A 428 70.44 137.26 2.48
CA ILE A 428 71.15 137.48 3.78
C ILE A 428 70.13 137.98 4.84
N ALA A 429 70.08 137.31 6.01
CA ALA A 429 69.99 137.78 7.44
C ALA A 429 69.05 138.96 7.92
N PRO A 430 68.87 139.20 9.26
CA PRO A 430 69.45 138.49 10.43
C PRO A 430 68.50 138.13 11.62
N ALA A 431 68.84 136.99 12.27
CA ALA A 431 68.88 136.66 13.72
C ALA A 431 67.70 137.00 14.70
N PRO A 432 67.52 136.26 15.84
CA PRO A 432 68.43 135.30 16.48
C PRO A 432 67.84 133.90 16.85
N ASP A 433 68.69 133.10 17.50
CA ASP A 433 68.62 131.65 17.76
C ASP A 433 67.48 131.11 18.64
N LYS A 434 67.19 129.80 18.51
CA LYS A 434 67.58 128.74 19.49
C LYS A 434 67.22 127.30 19.03
N ASN A 435 67.98 126.32 19.55
CA ASN A 435 67.88 124.89 19.21
C ASN A 435 66.71 124.15 19.90
N GLY A 436 66.14 123.13 19.22
CA GLY A 436 65.83 121.83 19.85
C GLY A 436 64.36 121.37 20.01
N LEU A 437 64.03 120.27 19.31
CA LEU A 437 63.03 119.21 19.60
C LEU A 437 61.66 119.52 20.28
N SER A 438 60.57 119.14 19.60
CA SER A 438 59.58 118.10 19.99
C SER A 438 58.60 117.87 18.80
N GLY A 439 57.81 116.80 18.66
CA GLY A 439 57.50 115.65 19.52
C GLY A 439 56.13 115.75 20.18
N GLY A 440 55.13 114.94 19.78
CA GLY A 440 53.87 114.77 20.56
C GLY A 440 52.60 114.40 19.78
N GLN A 441 51.96 113.30 20.20
CA GLN A 441 50.60 112.83 19.83
C GLN A 441 49.48 113.69 20.46
N ILE A 442 48.19 113.39 20.18
CA ILE A 442 47.16 112.97 21.19
C ILE A 442 45.80 112.60 20.53
N ALA A 443 44.99 111.80 21.24
CA ALA A 443 43.65 111.26 20.96
C ALA A 443 42.52 112.32 20.77
N GLY A 444 41.24 112.04 20.45
CA GLY A 444 40.44 110.80 20.28
C GLY A 444 38.92 111.13 20.32
N ILE A 445 38.06 110.18 20.73
CA ILE A 445 36.61 110.30 21.13
C ILE A 445 35.52 109.83 20.11
N VAL A 446 34.37 109.45 20.68
CA VAL A 446 33.28 108.53 20.26
C VAL A 446 31.98 109.29 19.86
N ILE A 447 30.94 108.53 19.44
CA ILE A 447 29.49 108.85 19.22
C ILE A 447 29.17 108.93 17.70
N GLY A 448 28.09 108.34 17.15
CA GLY A 448 27.01 107.52 17.71
C GLY A 448 25.62 107.95 17.21
N SER A 449 24.95 107.07 16.44
CA SER A 449 23.48 106.93 16.31
C SER A 449 22.61 107.89 15.44
N ILE A 450 21.93 107.25 14.46
CA ILE A 450 20.46 107.28 14.17
C ILE A 450 19.87 108.15 13.01
N ALA A 451 19.01 107.46 12.24
CA ALA A 451 17.94 107.89 11.31
C ALA A 451 18.31 108.55 9.96
N GLY A 452 17.68 108.20 8.83
CA GLY A 452 16.74 107.10 8.57
C GLY A 452 15.93 107.26 7.26
N VAL A 453 15.33 106.15 6.80
CA VAL A 453 14.31 106.03 5.70
C VAL A 453 14.82 106.32 4.26
N GLY A 454 14.57 105.48 3.24
CA GLY A 454 13.99 104.13 3.22
C GLY A 454 13.40 103.73 1.84
N ILE A 455 13.10 102.42 1.67
CA ILE A 455 12.25 101.76 0.62
C ILE A 455 12.74 101.91 -0.85
N VAL A 456 12.63 100.98 -1.80
CA VAL A 456 11.97 99.67 -2.05
C VAL A 456 13.00 98.84 -2.90
N GLY A 457 13.17 97.51 -2.90
CA GLY A 457 12.43 96.37 -2.36
C GLY A 457 12.04 95.39 -3.48
N PHE A 458 12.45 94.11 -3.43
CA PHE A 458 11.68 93.00 -4.00
C PHE A 458 12.12 91.66 -3.38
N ALA A 459 11.16 90.75 -3.16
CA ALA A 459 11.36 89.53 -2.39
C ALA A 459 11.55 88.30 -3.27
N ILE A 460 12.39 87.36 -2.82
CA ILE A 460 12.40 85.98 -3.33
C ILE A 460 12.07 85.04 -2.15
N PHE A 461 11.08 84.19 -2.35
CA PHE A 461 10.59 83.23 -1.36
C PHE A 461 11.64 82.14 -1.07
N TRP A 462 12.01 81.97 0.20
CA TRP A 462 12.75 80.78 0.63
C TRP A 462 11.77 79.69 1.08
N PHE A 463 11.43 78.76 0.18
CA PHE A 463 10.61 77.61 0.57
C PHE A 463 11.47 76.52 1.21
N VAL A 464 11.27 76.30 2.52
CA VAL A 464 11.91 75.21 3.27
C VAL A 464 11.25 73.88 2.91
N VAL A 465 11.91 73.08 2.07
CA VAL A 465 11.51 71.68 1.84
C VAL A 465 12.12 70.81 2.95
N LYS A 466 11.45 70.74 4.10
CA LYS A 466 11.73 69.73 5.11
C LYS A 466 11.17 68.39 4.64
N LYS A 467 12.02 67.38 4.48
CA LYS A 467 11.60 65.99 4.20
C LYS A 467 10.51 65.56 5.20
N LYS A 468 9.37 65.09 4.70
CA LYS A 468 8.44 64.22 5.44
C LYS A 468 8.16 62.97 4.63
N THR A 469 8.03 61.87 5.36
CA THR A 469 8.11 60.50 4.88
C THR A 469 6.79 59.98 4.33
N PHE A 470 6.88 59.07 3.36
CA PHE A 470 5.76 58.46 2.62
C PHE A 470 4.98 57.39 3.44
N ALA A 471 4.76 57.65 4.74
CA ALA A 471 4.29 56.65 5.71
C ALA A 471 2.80 56.77 6.10
N GLU A 472 2.11 57.84 5.68
CA GLU A 472 0.72 58.17 6.09
C GLU A 472 -0.22 58.28 4.87
N LEU A 473 -0.17 57.31 3.94
CA LEU A 473 -1.01 57.31 2.72
C LEU A 473 -1.66 55.96 2.36
N PHE A 474 -1.62 54.97 3.26
CA PHE A 474 -2.30 53.68 3.09
C PHE A 474 -3.16 53.27 4.30
N SER A 475 -4.18 54.08 4.60
CA SER A 475 -5.30 53.68 5.48
C SER A 475 -6.67 54.15 4.98
N ALA A 476 -6.80 54.46 3.69
CA ALA A 476 -8.05 54.91 3.05
C ALA A 476 -8.55 54.02 1.88
N ILE A 477 -7.91 52.87 1.60
CA ILE A 477 -8.32 51.95 0.51
C ILE A 477 -8.42 50.51 1.02
N LYS A 478 -9.27 50.28 2.03
CA LYS A 478 -9.72 48.91 2.39
C LYS A 478 -11.15 48.85 2.96
N ALA A 479 -12.01 49.79 2.55
CA ALA A 479 -13.39 49.89 3.01
C ALA A 479 -14.37 50.25 1.87
N LEU A 480 -14.22 49.65 0.68
CA LEU A 480 -15.16 49.80 -0.44
C LEU A 480 -14.99 48.71 -1.51
N PHE A 481 -15.26 47.44 -1.15
CA PHE A 481 -15.76 46.40 -2.08
C PHE A 481 -16.18 45.16 -1.29
N ASN A 482 -17.32 45.25 -0.62
CA ASN A 482 -18.00 44.06 -0.10
C ASN A 482 -19.52 44.30 -0.07
N LYS A 483 -20.22 44.08 -1.19
CA LYS A 483 -21.69 44.00 -1.24
C LYS A 483 -22.19 43.36 -2.55
N LYS A 484 -22.70 42.13 -2.41
CA LYS A 484 -23.52 41.36 -3.38
C LYS A 484 -22.76 40.94 -4.67
N GLN A 485 -23.00 39.76 -5.23
CA GLN A 485 -24.06 38.77 -4.96
C GLN A 485 -23.52 37.35 -5.01
#